data_AF-A0A9E5QSU9-F1
#
_entry.id   AF-A0A9E5QSU9-F1
#
_cell.length_a   1.000
_cell.length_b   1.000
_cell.length_c   1.000
_cell.angle_alpha   90.00
_cell.angle_beta   90.00
_cell.angle_gamma   90.00
#
_symmetry.space_group_name_H-M   'P 1'
#
loop_
_entity.id
_entity.type
_entity.pdbx_description
1 polymer ?
#
loop_
_entity_poly.entity_id
_entity_poly.type
_entity_poly.pdbx_seq_one_letter_code
_entity_poly.pdbx_strand_id
1 'polypeptide(L)' 'MLGYVVADRIAVVMNVEEKANDFPGFVLPAGKWKLIGDNGGFDHLKGLKRKEGMSQVVGGKLLPLQLPAFGFKVWMKE' A
#
# COMPACT_ATOMS: atom_id res chain seq x y z
N MET A 1 3.06 -0.23 13.50
CA MET A 1 2.90 0.01 12.04
C MET A 1 3.24 1.46 11.68
N LEU A 2 3.75 1.71 10.47
CA LEU A 2 4.15 3.04 9.99
C LEU A 2 3.57 3.28 8.59
N GLY A 3 3.10 4.50 8.30
CA GLY A 3 2.61 4.87 6.99
C GLY A 3 2.83 6.34 6.69
N TYR A 4 3.24 6.68 5.48
CA TYR A 4 3.45 8.06 5.05
C TYR A 4 3.22 8.25 3.55
N VAL A 5 2.95 9.49 3.14
CA VAL A 5 2.79 9.89 1.75
C VAL A 5 3.82 10.96 1.41
N VAL A 6 4.55 10.77 0.31
CA VAL A 6 5.58 11.70 -0.19
C VAL A 6 5.04 12.41 -1.42
N ALA A 7 5.10 13.75 -1.40
CA ALA A 7 4.74 14.63 -2.50
C ALA A 7 3.34 14.35 -3.11
N ASP A 8 2.38 13.88 -2.30
CA ASP A 8 1.04 13.43 -2.72
C ASP A 8 1.06 12.42 -3.89
N ARG A 9 2.15 11.66 -4.04
CA ARG A 9 2.35 10.75 -5.18
C ARG A 9 2.78 9.36 -4.80
N ILE A 10 3.53 9.18 -3.71
CA ILE A 10 4.01 7.88 -3.27
C ILE A 10 3.51 7.63 -1.85
N ALA A 11 2.82 6.51 -1.64
CA ALA A 11 2.40 6.06 -0.31
C ALA A 11 3.19 4.82 0.07
N VAL A 12 3.78 4.84 1.26
CA VAL A 12 4.53 3.71 1.82
C VAL A 12 3.87 3.32 3.13
N VAL A 13 3.56 2.03 3.28
CA VAL A 13 3.03 1.48 4.54
C VAL A 13 3.83 0.24 4.91
N MET A 14 4.24 0.15 6.16
CA MET A 14 5.06 -0.94 6.69
C MET A 14 4.54 -1.39 8.05
N ASN A 15 4.36 -2.70 8.19
CA ASN A 15 4.27 -3.35 9.48
C ASN A 15 5.69 -3.61 9.99
N VAL A 16 5.99 -3.13 11.19
CA VAL A 16 7.30 -3.31 11.86
C VAL A 16 7.22 -4.32 13.01
N GLU A 17 6.06 -4.94 13.19
CA GLU A 17 5.82 -5.93 14.23
C GLU A 17 6.19 -7.34 13.73
N GLU A 18 6.51 -8.21 14.68
CA GLU A 18 6.80 -9.64 14.47
C GLU A 18 5.56 -10.48 14.12
N LYS A 19 4.37 -9.88 14.13
CA LYS A 19 3.09 -10.54 13.80
C LYS A 19 2.37 -9.79 12.70
N ALA A 20 1.50 -10.48 11.97
CA ALA A 20 0.58 -9.84 11.03
C ALA A 20 -0.34 -8.85 11.77
N ASN A 21 -0.68 -7.75 11.10
CA ASN A 21 -1.50 -6.70 11.68
C ASN A 21 -2.43 -6.08 10.64
N ASP A 22 -3.60 -5.65 11.10
CA ASP A 22 -4.61 -4.97 10.30
C ASP A 22 -4.47 -3.45 10.51
N PHE A 23 -4.71 -2.68 9.45
CA PHE A 23 -4.78 -1.23 9.51
C PHE A 23 -6.22 -0.75 9.32
N PRO A 24 -7.02 -0.70 10.40
CA PRO A 24 -8.45 -0.40 10.31
C PRO A 24 -8.75 1.03 9.85
N GLY A 25 -7.77 1.94 9.88
CA GLY A 25 -7.91 3.34 9.52
C GLY A 25 -7.16 3.76 8.25
N PHE A 26 -6.77 2.83 7.38
CA PHE A 26 -5.96 3.19 6.22
C PHE A 26 -6.78 3.98 5.19
N VAL A 27 -6.34 5.21 4.92
CA VAL A 27 -6.91 6.06 3.88
C VAL A 27 -5.77 6.60 3.04
N LEU A 28 -5.82 6.32 1.73
CA LEU A 28 -4.99 7.02 0.75
C LEU A 28 -5.66 8.34 0.36
N PRO A 29 -4.91 9.40 0.05
CA PRO A 29 -5.48 10.61 -0.55
C PRO A 29 -6.32 10.30 -1.79
N ALA A 30 -7.30 11.14 -2.09
CA ALA A 30 -8.15 10.97 -3.26
C ALA A 30 -7.32 10.82 -4.55
N GLY A 31 -7.67 9.85 -5.39
CA GLY A 31 -6.96 9.53 -6.62
C GLY A 31 -6.96 8.03 -6.94
N LYS A 32 -6.43 7.68 -8.11
CA LYS A 32 -6.15 6.28 -8.47
C LYS A 32 -4.72 5.97 -8.07
N TRP A 33 -4.52 4.83 -7.45
CA TRP A 33 -3.22 4.41 -6.93
C TRP A 33 -2.89 3.02 -7.45
N LYS A 34 -1.67 2.87 -7.96
CA LYS A 34 -1.11 1.62 -8.47
C LYS A 34 -0.10 1.08 -7.46
N LEU A 35 -0.21 -0.19 -7.08
CA LEU A 35 0.79 -0.87 -6.27
C LEU A 35 2.08 -1.02 -7.08
N ILE A 36 3.20 -0.58 -6.53
CA ILE A 36 4.51 -0.64 -7.18
C ILE A 36 5.54 -1.42 -6.35
N GLY A 37 5.25 -1.71 -5.08
CA GLY A 37 6.15 -2.44 -4.19
C GLY A 37 5.43 -3.24 -3.14
N ASP A 38 5.91 -4.45 -2.86
CA ASP A 38 5.56 -5.26 -1.68
C ASP A 38 6.70 -6.23 -1.35
N ASN A 39 6.52 -7.09 -0.34
CA ASN A 39 7.54 -8.10 0.04
C ASN A 39 7.89 -9.09 -1.09
N GLY A 40 7.10 -9.16 -2.17
CA GLY A 40 7.37 -10.00 -3.34
C GLY A 40 8.11 -9.28 -4.48
N GLY A 41 8.42 -7.99 -4.35
CA GLY A 41 9.23 -7.26 -5.34
C GLY A 41 8.80 -5.81 -5.54
N PHE A 42 9.40 -5.17 -6.55
CA PHE A 42 9.19 -3.77 -6.87
C PHE A 42 9.21 -3.52 -8.38
N ASP A 43 8.20 -2.84 -8.92
CA ASP A 43 8.13 -2.40 -10.33
C ASP A 43 7.31 -1.09 -10.40
N HIS A 44 7.99 0.05 -10.52
CA HIS A 44 7.34 1.35 -10.59
C HIS A 44 6.77 1.69 -11.98
N LEU A 45 7.25 1.02 -13.03
CA LEU A 45 6.82 1.27 -14.40
C LEU A 45 5.48 0.55 -14.65
N LYS A 46 5.46 -0.78 -14.50
CA LYS A 46 4.27 -1.60 -14.78
C LYS A 46 3.35 -1.73 -13.58
N GLY A 47 3.87 -1.53 -12.37
CA GLY A 47 3.15 -1.89 -11.14
C GLY A 47 3.14 -3.40 -10.90
N LEU A 48 2.72 -3.79 -9.70
CA LEU A 48 2.61 -5.18 -9.28
C LEU A 48 1.18 -5.68 -9.48
N LYS A 49 1.02 -6.81 -10.17
CA LYS A 49 -0.25 -7.53 -10.27
C LYS A 49 -0.31 -8.60 -9.18
N ARG A 50 -1.15 -8.36 -8.17
CA ARG A 50 -1.48 -9.28 -7.08
C ARG A 50 -2.95 -9.66 -7.13
N LYS A 51 -3.27 -10.90 -6.77
CA LYS A 51 -4.64 -11.45 -6.78
C LYS A 51 -5.57 -10.79 -5.73
N GLU A 52 -5.00 -10.18 -4.71
CA GLU A 52 -5.70 -9.70 -3.49
C GLU A 52 -6.37 -8.32 -3.62
N GLY A 53 -6.67 -7.84 -4.83
CA GLY A 53 -7.44 -6.59 -5.01
C GLY A 53 -6.76 -5.28 -4.61
N MET A 54 -5.51 -5.31 -4.14
CA MET A 54 -4.74 -4.12 -3.73
C MET A 54 -3.76 -3.60 -4.79
N SER A 55 -3.78 -4.20 -5.98
CA SER A 55 -2.91 -3.83 -7.11
C SER A 55 -3.25 -2.45 -7.68
N GLN A 56 -4.54 -2.10 -7.69
CA GLN A 56 -5.06 -0.79 -8.04
C GLN A 56 -6.18 -0.43 -7.06
N VAL A 57 -6.07 0.73 -6.43
CA VAL A 57 -7.04 1.18 -5.43
C VAL A 57 -7.45 2.62 -5.70
N VAL A 58 -8.70 2.94 -5.37
CA VAL A 58 -9.22 4.31 -5.41
C VAL A 58 -9.14 4.85 -3.99
N GLY A 59 -8.33 5.90 -3.80
CA GLY A 59 -8.18 6.61 -2.53
C GLY A 59 -9.36 7.54 -2.22
N GLY A 60 -9.31 8.23 -1.09
CA GLY A 60 -10.40 9.06 -0.57
C GLY A 60 -11.47 8.26 0.19
N LYS A 61 -11.22 6.98 0.44
CA LYS A 61 -12.07 6.09 1.24
C LYS A 61 -11.21 5.19 2.13
N LEU A 62 -11.85 4.62 3.15
CA LEU A 62 -11.25 3.58 3.97
C LEU A 62 -10.90 2.37 3.10
N LEU A 63 -9.68 1.87 3.24
CA LEU A 63 -9.19 0.68 2.55
C LEU A 63 -8.86 -0.39 3.61
N PRO A 64 -9.39 -1.61 3.49
CA PRO A 64 -8.95 -2.71 4.35
C PRO A 64 -7.51 -3.05 3.96
N LEU A 65 -6.57 -2.79 4.85
CA LEU A 65 -5.16 -3.12 4.65
C LEU A 65 -4.70 -4.07 5.75
N GLN A 66 -4.34 -5.28 5.36
CA GLN A 66 -3.63 -6.22 6.20
C GLN A 66 -2.19 -6.37 5.70
N LEU A 67 -1.24 -6.40 6.62
CA LEU A 67 0.17 -6.65 6.30
C LEU A 67 0.70 -7.83 7.14
N PRO A 68 1.51 -8.72 6.54
CA PRO A 68 2.19 -9.75 7.31
C PRO A 68 3.20 -9.14 8.30
N ALA A 69 3.75 -9.98 9.17
CA ALA A 69 4.90 -9.61 9.99
C ALA A 69 6.02 -9.03 9.11
N PHE A 70 6.58 -7.89 9.51
CA PHE A 70 7.60 -7.18 8.71
C PHE A 70 7.19 -6.91 7.25
N GLY A 71 5.90 -6.79 6.99
CA GLY A 71 5.32 -6.58 5.68
C GLY A 71 5.36 -5.11 5.25
N PHE A 72 5.42 -4.86 3.94
CA PHE A 72 5.21 -3.52 3.40
C PHE A 72 4.43 -3.53 2.09
N LYS A 73 3.84 -2.38 1.78
CA LYS A 73 3.28 -2.07 0.46
C LYS A 73 3.62 -0.63 0.09
N VAL A 74 3.87 -0.40 -1.20
CA VAL A 74 4.14 0.91 -1.78
C VAL A 74 3.20 1.14 -2.95
N TRP A 75 2.49 2.25 -2.93
CA TRP A 75 1.64 2.68 -4.03
C TRP A 75 2.15 3.98 -4.63
N MET A 76 1.92 4.13 -5.94
CA MET A 76 2.14 5.36 -6.69
C MET A 76 0.80 5.85 -7.24
N LYS A 77 0.50 7.12 -7.05
CA LYS A 77 -0.66 7.80 -7.63
C LYS A 77 -0.50 7.86 -9.14
N GLU A 78 -1.53 7.44 -9.88
CA GLU A 78 -1.59 7.51 -11.34
C GLU A 78 -1.87 8.94 -11.83
#